data_AF-A0A354HST2-F1
#
_entry.id   AF-A0A354HST2-F1
#
_cell.length_a   1.000
_cell.length_b   1.000
_cell.length_c   1.000
_cell.angle_alpha   90.00
_cell.angle_beta   90.00
_cell.angle_gamma   90.00
#
_symmetry.space_group_name_H-M   'P 1'
#
loop_
_entity.id
_entity.type
_entity.pdbx_description
1 polymer ?
#
loop_
_entity_poly.entity_id
_entity_poly.type
_entity_poly.pdbx_seq_one_letter_code
_entity_poly.pdbx_strand_id
1 'polypeptide(L)'
;MLGGLKKMFGAIKAGLGMKKSGDNGKHCPAGKSLTKSIQINEGLLRQVFKDCADVKTKKIAIPRMNNRRALVLYTEGLVSADNLTRDIISPLLAESEHNRQVEDV
;
A
#
# COMPACT_ATOMS: atom_id res chain seq x y z
N MET A 1 -17.49 17.43 52.33
CA MET A 1 -18.09 16.19 51.80
C MET A 1 -16.98 15.31 51.24
N LEU A 2 -16.73 14.18 51.91
CA LEU A 2 -15.84 13.11 51.46
C LEU A 2 -16.49 12.34 50.29
N GLY A 3 -15.67 11.92 49.34
CA GLY A 3 -15.98 10.85 48.39
C GLY A 3 -14.86 10.75 47.37
N GLY A 4 -13.83 9.91 47.49
CA GLY A 4 -13.79 8.61 48.16
C GLY A 4 -13.68 7.53 47.09
N LEU A 5 -12.46 7.30 46.62
CA LEU A 5 -12.00 6.27 45.70
C LEU A 5 -12.58 4.88 46.06
N LYS A 6 -13.33 4.23 45.16
CA LYS A 6 -13.65 2.80 45.30
C LYS A 6 -13.10 1.98 44.13
N LYS A 7 -12.14 1.16 44.54
CA LYS A 7 -11.56 -0.02 43.91
C LYS A 7 -12.61 -0.91 43.25
N MET A 8 -12.36 -1.30 42.01
CA MET A 8 -12.81 -2.57 41.43
C MET A 8 -11.55 -3.34 40.99
N PHE A 9 -10.91 -4.01 41.96
CA PHE A 9 -9.90 -5.03 41.70
C PHE A 9 -10.64 -6.32 41.36
N GLY A 10 -10.88 -6.56 40.06
CA GLY A 10 -11.28 -7.86 39.55
C GLY A 10 -10.04 -8.67 39.23
N ALA A 11 -9.71 -9.64 40.09
CA ALA A 11 -8.65 -10.61 39.84
C ALA A 11 -9.08 -11.61 38.75
N ILE A 12 -8.49 -11.50 37.57
CA ILE A 12 -8.47 -12.61 36.59
C ILE A 12 -7.06 -13.15 36.57
N LYS A 13 -6.82 -14.14 37.44
CA LYS A 13 -5.69 -15.05 37.38
C LYS A 13 -6.06 -16.15 36.38
N ALA A 14 -5.66 -15.97 35.13
CA ALA A 14 -5.63 -17.05 34.13
C ALA A 14 -4.21 -17.08 33.56
N GLY A 15 -3.49 -18.14 33.87
CA GLY A 15 -2.11 -18.34 33.44
C GLY A 15 -2.05 -18.46 31.92
N LEU A 16 -1.19 -17.67 31.30
CA LEU A 16 -0.60 -17.93 29.99
C LEU A 16 0.81 -17.37 30.06
N GLY A 17 1.76 -18.27 30.30
CA GLY A 17 3.18 -17.96 30.14
C GLY A 17 3.46 -17.63 28.68
N MET A 18 3.54 -16.35 28.36
CA MET A 18 4.15 -15.90 27.11
C MET A 18 5.65 -15.91 27.30
N LYS A 19 6.26 -16.97 26.76
CA LYS A 19 7.70 -17.02 26.46
C LYS A 19 8.07 -15.74 25.71
N LYS A 20 9.02 -14.98 26.25
CA LYS A 20 9.85 -14.05 25.46
C LYS A 20 10.65 -14.90 24.47
N SER A 21 10.11 -15.12 23.29
CA SER A 21 10.89 -15.58 22.15
C SER A 21 11.59 -14.35 21.59
N GLY A 22 12.85 -14.15 22.01
CA GLY A 22 13.78 -13.37 21.24
C GLY A 22 14.03 -14.10 19.93
N ASP A 23 13.21 -13.80 18.93
CA ASP A 23 13.46 -14.22 17.56
C ASP A 23 14.14 -13.06 16.85
N ASN A 24 15.47 -13.16 16.77
CA ASN A 24 16.31 -12.27 15.97
C ASN A 24 16.38 -12.80 14.53
N GLY A 25 15.23 -13.21 13.98
CA GLY A 25 15.03 -13.63 12.61
C GLY A 25 14.58 -12.46 11.76
N LYS A 26 15.52 -11.79 11.11
CA LYS A 26 15.22 -10.85 10.03
C LYS A 26 14.69 -11.67 8.82
N HIS A 27 13.67 -11.12 8.12
CA HIS A 27 12.92 -11.63 6.95
C HIS A 27 11.70 -12.52 7.27
N CYS A 28 10.49 -12.38 6.69
CA CYS A 28 9.99 -11.64 5.52
C CYS A 28 8.46 -11.46 5.69
N PRO A 29 7.79 -10.36 5.27
CA PRO A 29 6.31 -10.21 5.40
C PRO A 29 5.49 -11.09 4.44
N ALA A 30 6.08 -12.14 3.87
CA ALA A 30 5.42 -13.06 2.95
C ALA A 30 4.38 -13.88 3.71
N GLY A 31 3.10 -13.53 3.56
CA GLY A 31 1.99 -14.20 4.24
C GLY A 31 0.78 -13.30 4.50
N LYS A 32 0.90 -11.98 4.33
CA LYS A 32 -0.25 -11.06 4.43
C LYS A 32 -0.93 -10.91 3.07
N SER A 33 -2.21 -11.25 3.00
CA SER A 33 -3.05 -11.02 1.81
C SER A 33 -3.18 -9.53 1.49
N LEU A 34 -3.34 -9.22 0.20
CA LEU A 34 -3.69 -7.87 -0.23
C LEU A 34 -5.05 -7.45 0.35
N THR A 35 -5.14 -6.18 0.75
CA THR A 35 -6.40 -5.59 1.23
C THR A 35 -7.12 -4.87 0.09
N LYS A 36 -8.35 -4.39 0.34
CA LYS A 36 -9.09 -3.50 -0.58
C LYS A 36 -8.56 -2.06 -0.57
N SER A 37 -7.64 -1.69 0.32
CA SER A 37 -7.07 -0.35 0.42
C SER A 37 -5.71 -0.26 -0.25
N ILE A 38 -5.62 0.57 -1.30
CA ILE A 38 -4.36 0.82 -2.00
C ILE A 38 -3.29 1.43 -1.08
N GLN A 39 -3.70 2.23 -0.09
CA GLN A 39 -2.79 2.90 0.86
C GLN A 39 -2.14 1.88 1.80
N ILE A 40 -2.93 0.93 2.32
CA ILE A 40 -2.43 -0.14 3.18
C ILE A 40 -1.49 -1.04 2.38
N ASN A 41 -1.90 -1.43 1.17
CA ASN A 41 -1.07 -2.29 0.31
C ASN A 41 0.24 -1.61 -0.10
N GLU A 42 0.22 -0.32 -0.42
CA GLU A 42 1.44 0.46 -0.70
C GLU A 42 2.41 0.44 0.48
N GLY A 43 1.92 0.65 1.71
CA GLY A 43 2.76 0.59 2.91
C GLY A 43 3.40 -0.78 3.13
N LEU A 44 2.62 -1.85 2.91
CA LEU A 44 3.12 -3.23 3.00
C LEU A 44 4.20 -3.49 1.93
N LEU A 45 3.96 -3.11 0.67
CA LEU A 45 4.91 -3.30 -0.42
C LEU A 45 6.20 -2.49 -0.18
N ARG A 46 6.11 -1.25 0.31
CA ARG A 46 7.28 -0.45 0.68
C ARG A 46 8.10 -1.11 1.78
N GLN A 47 7.46 -1.75 2.75
CA GLN A 47 8.18 -2.48 3.80
C GLN A 47 8.87 -3.73 3.26
N VAL A 48 8.24 -4.46 2.33
CA VAL A 48 8.81 -5.65 1.68
C VAL A 48 10.04 -5.29 0.84
N PHE A 49 9.96 -4.21 0.07
CA PHE A 49 11.02 -3.80 -0.86
C PHE A 49 11.91 -2.66 -0.34
N LYS A 50 11.93 -2.42 0.97
CA LYS A 50 12.59 -1.24 1.58
C LYS A 50 14.09 -1.12 1.26
N ASP A 51 14.78 -2.25 1.09
CA ASP A 51 16.22 -2.33 0.87
C ASP A 51 16.54 -2.67 -0.61
N CYS A 52 15.54 -2.62 -1.50
CA CYS A 52 15.69 -2.91 -2.93
C CYS A 52 15.75 -1.61 -3.73
N ALA A 53 16.96 -1.13 -4.03
CA ALA A 53 17.18 0.15 -4.72
C ALA A 53 16.72 0.14 -6.19
N ASP A 54 16.64 -1.03 -6.80
CA ASP A 54 16.17 -1.29 -8.15
C ASP A 54 14.64 -1.33 -8.26
N VAL A 55 13.90 -1.53 -7.16
CA VAL A 55 12.44 -1.51 -7.18
C VAL A 55 11.92 -0.08 -7.19
N LYS A 56 11.23 0.29 -8.28
CA LYS A 56 10.62 1.61 -8.47
C LYS A 56 9.11 1.56 -8.30
N THR A 57 8.54 2.67 -7.82
CA THR A 57 7.09 2.87 -7.68
C THR A 57 6.64 4.10 -8.45
N LYS A 58 5.51 4.01 -9.15
CA LYS A 58 4.81 5.16 -9.77
C LYS A 58 3.35 5.17 -9.35
N LYS A 59 2.86 6.32 -8.88
CA LYS A 59 1.43 6.53 -8.58
C LYS A 59 0.76 7.14 -9.80
N ILE A 60 -0.35 6.58 -10.22
CA ILE A 60 -1.13 7.06 -11.36
C ILE A 60 -2.61 7.19 -10.97
N ALA A 61 -3.31 8.12 -11.62
CA ALA A 61 -4.76 8.23 -11.54
C ALA A 61 -5.30 8.03 -12.94
N ILE A 62 -6.16 7.02 -13.12
CA ILE A 62 -6.67 6.60 -14.43
C ILE A 62 -7.93 7.43 -14.72
N PRO A 63 -7.90 8.42 -15.64
CA PRO A 63 -9.00 9.37 -15.81
C PRO A 63 -10.29 8.70 -16.24
N ARG A 64 -10.20 7.76 -17.21
CA ARG A 64 -11.33 6.99 -17.74
C ARG A 64 -12.03 6.10 -16.72
N MET A 65 -11.46 5.94 -15.53
CA MET A 65 -12.03 5.17 -14.42
C MET A 65 -12.41 6.09 -13.25
N ASN A 66 -12.95 7.28 -13.51
CA ASN A 66 -13.26 8.27 -12.48
C ASN A 66 -12.03 8.58 -11.60
N ASN A 67 -10.90 8.85 -12.24
CA ASN A 67 -9.62 9.12 -11.58
C ASN A 67 -9.19 8.02 -10.58
N ARG A 68 -9.48 6.74 -10.90
CA ARG A 68 -9.12 5.62 -10.03
C ARG A 68 -7.61 5.58 -9.81
N ARG A 69 -7.20 5.64 -8.55
CA ARG A 69 -5.80 5.58 -8.13
C ARG A 69 -5.24 4.17 -8.31
N ALA A 70 -4.07 4.06 -8.90
CA ALA A 70 -3.31 2.82 -9.02
C ALA A 70 -1.84 3.05 -8.69
N LEU A 71 -1.15 1.96 -8.36
CA LEU A 71 0.28 1.92 -8.07
C LEU A 71 0.94 0.96 -9.05
N VAL A 72 1.93 1.46 -9.80
CA VAL A 72 2.81 0.64 -10.64
C VAL A 72 4.08 0.36 -9.86
N LEU A 73 4.47 -0.91 -9.77
CA LEU A 73 5.69 -1.39 -9.13
C LEU A 73 6.48 -2.17 -10.17
N TYR A 74 7.77 -1.87 -10.35
CA TYR A 74 8.63 -2.58 -11.31
C TYR A 74 10.08 -2.59 -10.82
N THR A 75 10.86 -3.54 -11.32
CA THR A 75 12.31 -3.61 -11.08
C THR A 75 13.05 -2.98 -12.25
N GLU A 76 13.84 -1.96 -11.96
CA GLU A 76 14.75 -1.30 -12.89
C GLU A 76 15.76 -2.32 -13.44
N GLY A 77 16.03 -2.26 -14.75
CA GLY A 77 16.89 -3.22 -15.43
C GLY A 77 16.21 -4.53 -15.85
N LEU A 78 15.06 -4.89 -15.29
CA LEU A 78 14.23 -6.02 -15.76
C LEU A 78 13.11 -5.60 -16.70
N VAL A 79 12.67 -4.34 -16.58
CA VAL A 79 11.62 -3.76 -17.43
C VAL A 79 12.15 -2.46 -18.04
N SER A 80 11.94 -2.29 -19.35
CA SER A 80 12.15 -1.00 -20.01
C SER A 80 11.11 0.01 -19.51
N ALA A 81 11.57 1.02 -18.77
CA ALA A 81 10.70 2.08 -18.25
C ALA A 81 10.01 2.88 -19.37
N ASP A 82 10.67 3.01 -20.53
CA ASP A 82 10.13 3.69 -21.70
C ASP A 82 8.99 2.90 -22.32
N ASN A 83 9.18 1.59 -22.52
CA ASN A 83 8.11 0.73 -23.03
C ASN A 83 6.95 0.62 -22.03
N LEU A 84 7.24 0.49 -20.72
CA LEU A 84 6.22 0.51 -19.67
C LEU A 84 5.41 1.83 -19.72
N THR A 85 6.08 2.95 -19.95
CA THR A 85 5.42 4.25 -20.03
C THR A 85 4.59 4.35 -21.31
N ARG A 86 5.20 4.10 -22.47
CA ARG A 86 4.58 4.21 -23.80
C ARG A 86 3.39 3.26 -23.97
N ASP A 87 3.56 1.99 -23.60
CA ASP A 87 2.63 0.92 -23.98
C ASP A 87 1.56 0.67 -22.91
N ILE A 88 1.83 1.02 -21.64
CA ILE A 88 0.92 0.73 -20.52
C ILE A 88 0.45 2.01 -19.82
N ILE A 89 1.36 2.85 -19.33
CA ILE A 89 0.97 4.01 -18.49
C ILE A 89 0.28 5.09 -19.34
N SER A 90 0.87 5.51 -20.45
CA SER A 90 0.32 6.58 -21.30
C SER A 90 -1.08 6.26 -21.82
N PRO A 91 -1.39 5.05 -22.32
CA PRO A 91 -2.76 4.70 -22.71
C PRO A 91 -3.76 4.74 -21.55
N LEU A 92 -3.35 4.39 -20.34
CA LEU A 92 -4.21 4.47 -19.14
C LEU A 92 -4.44 5.92 -18.67
N LEU A 93 -3.48 6.81 -18.93
CA LEU A 93 -3.58 8.23 -18.60
C LEU A 93 -4.26 9.06 -19.69
N ALA A 94 -4.38 8.54 -20.90
CA ALA A 94 -5.00 9.25 -22.00
C ALA A 94 -6.48 9.53 -21.71
N GLU A 95 -6.88 10.80 -21.84
CA GLU A 95 -8.30 11.17 -21.79
C GLU A 95 -9.10 10.45 -22.88
N SER A 96 -10.39 10.23 -22.63
CA SER A 96 -11.30 9.76 -23.68
C SER A 96 -11.43 10.83 -24.77
N GLU A 97 -11.35 10.42 -26.04
CA GLU A 97 -11.61 11.28 -27.22
C GLU A 97 -12.95 12.03 -27.14
N HIS A 98 -13.86 11.60 -26.27
CA HIS A 98 -15.14 12.27 -26.00
C HIS A 98 -15.01 13.68 -25.41
N ASN A 99 -13.87 14.04 -24.79
CA ASN A 99 -13.60 15.40 -24.29
C ASN A 99 -12.93 16.31 -25.33
N ARG A 100 -12.63 15.81 -26.54
CA ARG A 100 -11.98 16.57 -27.62
C ARG A 100 -12.94 17.09 -28.68
N GLN A 101 -14.24 17.17 -28.38
CA GLN A 101 -15.13 17.97 -29.21
C GLN A 101 -14.77 19.44 -28.97
N VAL A 102 -13.91 19.95 -29.84
CA VAL A 102 -13.60 21.37 -29.99
C VAL A 102 -14.92 22.07 -30.34
N GLU A 103 -15.37 23.00 -29.49
CA GLU A 103 -16.32 24.01 -29.92
C GLU A 103 -15.59 24.89 -30.93
N ASP A 104 -15.88 24.70 -32.22
CA ASP A 104 -15.64 25.74 -33.22
C ASP A 104 -16.63 26.88 -32.96
N VAL A 105 -16.11 28.08 -32.67
CA VAL A 105 -16.87 29.35 -32.62
C VAL A 105 -16.78 30.03 -33.98
#